data_AF-A0A962BNJ4-F1
#
_entry.id   AF-A0A962BNJ4-F1
#
_cell.length_a   1.000
_cell.length_b   1.000
_cell.length_c   1.000
_cell.angle_alpha   90.00
_cell.angle_beta   90.00
_cell.angle_gamma   90.00
#
_symmetry.space_group_name_H-M   'P 1'
#
loop_
_entity.id
_entity.type
_entity.pdbx_description
1 polymer ?
#
loop_
_entity_poly.entity_id
_entity_poly.type
_entity_poly.pdbx_seq_one_letter_code
_entity_poly.pdbx_strand_id
1 'polypeptide(L)'
;MNPVIRWFHQMGSPPTFHRFAARWSPWLLWASLPLMLWGAWSGLFAVPADYQQGDSYRILFIHVPSAWMSLFIYGLMAVYAFIALVWRIKLCEQLAMACAPVGAGFTAITLLTGSLWGKPMW
;
A
#
# COMPACT_ATOMS: atom_id res chain seq x y z
N MET A 1 34.16 9.59 9.22
CA MET A 1 33.18 8.70 8.55
C MET A 1 32.44 9.50 7.49
N ASN A 2 32.25 8.92 6.29
CA ASN A 2 31.44 9.52 5.23
C ASN A 2 30.01 9.82 5.77
N PRO A 3 29.48 11.03 5.59
CA PRO A 3 28.15 11.41 6.09
C PRO A 3 27.03 10.44 5.63
N VAL A 4 27.16 9.87 4.44
CA VAL A 4 26.21 8.88 3.88
C VAL A 4 26.22 7.58 4.68
N ILE A 5 27.41 7.07 5.01
CA ILE A 5 27.58 5.83 5.79
C ILE A 5 27.05 6.03 7.22
N ARG A 6 27.33 7.18 7.84
CA ARG A 6 26.81 7.53 9.16
C ARG A 6 25.28 7.56 9.17
N TRP A 7 24.68 8.17 8.14
CA TRP A 7 23.23 8.23 7.99
C TRP A 7 22.60 6.83 7.87
N PHE A 8 23.16 5.95 7.02
CA PHE A 8 22.66 4.58 6.85
C PHE A 8 22.67 3.78 8.16
N HIS A 9 23.77 3.84 8.92
CA HIS A 9 23.84 3.16 10.22
C HIS A 9 22.84 3.72 11.25
N GLN A 10 22.61 5.03 11.24
CA GLN A 10 21.62 5.65 12.14
C GLN A 10 20.20 5.19 11.84
N MET A 11 19.86 4.99 10.55
CA MET A 11 18.55 4.50 10.12
C MET A 11 18.29 3.05 10.51
N GLY A 12 19.32 2.28 10.87
CA GLY A 12 19.14 0.94 11.46
C GLY A 12 18.60 0.97 12.90
N SER A 13 18.61 2.12 13.58
CA SER A 13 18.08 2.25 14.94
C SER A 13 16.58 2.62 14.92
N PRO A 14 15.70 1.86 15.60
CA PRO A 14 14.26 2.13 15.64
C PRO A 14 13.85 3.57 16.01
N PRO A 15 14.41 4.21 17.06
CA PRO A 15 13.98 5.57 17.43
C PRO A 15 14.38 6.63 16.39
N THR A 16 15.53 6.46 15.73
CA THR A 16 15.97 7.39 14.69
C THR A 16 15.13 7.24 13.43
N PHE A 17 14.86 6.01 13.02
CA PHE A 17 13.95 5.71 11.91
C PHE A 17 12.55 6.25 12.18
N HIS A 18 11.99 6.01 13.38
CA HIS A 18 10.65 6.46 13.73
C HIS A 18 10.53 7.99 13.69
N ARG A 19 11.51 8.75 14.19
CA ARG A 19 11.51 10.22 14.05
C ARG A 19 11.56 10.66 12.59
N PHE A 20 12.38 10.00 11.78
CA PHE A 20 12.46 10.27 10.36
C PHE A 20 11.11 10.01 9.68
N ALA A 21 10.53 8.84 9.89
CA ALA A 21 9.22 8.46 9.36
C ALA A 21 8.12 9.42 9.82
N ALA A 22 8.06 9.76 11.11
CA ALA A 22 7.08 10.70 11.66
C ALA A 22 7.17 12.10 11.05
N ARG A 23 8.38 12.56 10.71
CA ARG A 23 8.57 13.86 10.04
C ARG A 23 7.99 13.88 8.63
N TRP A 24 8.10 12.78 7.89
CA TRP A 24 7.66 12.68 6.49
C TRP A 24 6.22 12.18 6.34
N SER A 25 5.71 11.40 7.30
CA SER A 25 4.38 10.82 7.30
C SER A 25 3.25 11.83 7.01
N PRO A 26 3.19 13.03 7.63
CA PRO A 26 2.10 13.96 7.34
C PRO A 26 2.16 14.45 5.89
N TRP A 27 3.34 14.75 5.36
CA TRP A 27 3.50 15.22 3.97
C TRP A 27 3.10 14.15 2.97
N LEU A 28 3.49 12.90 3.22
CA LEU A 28 3.08 11.77 2.38
C LEU A 28 1.57 11.56 2.43
N LEU A 29 0.95 11.69 3.60
CA LEU A 29 -0.51 11.62 3.76
C LEU A 29 -1.21 12.75 2.99
N TRP A 30 -0.75 13.98 3.15
CA TRP A 30 -1.29 15.15 2.45
C TRP A 30 -1.14 15.06 0.94
N ALA A 31 -0.08 14.41 0.45
CA ALA A 31 0.10 14.14 -0.98
C ALA A 31 -0.76 12.97 -1.47
N SER A 32 -0.87 11.89 -0.69
CA SER A 32 -1.59 10.69 -1.10
C SER A 32 -3.10 10.89 -1.17
N LEU A 33 -3.68 11.65 -0.23
CA LEU A 33 -5.13 11.89 -0.17
C LEU A 33 -5.70 12.52 -1.46
N PRO A 34 -5.21 13.67 -1.96
CA PRO A 34 -5.75 14.28 -3.18
C PRO A 34 -5.51 13.40 -4.41
N LEU A 35 -4.36 12.71 -4.50
CA LEU A 35 -4.10 11.77 -5.59
C LEU A 35 -5.08 10.60 -5.59
N MET A 36 -5.38 10.05 -4.41
CA MET A 36 -6.30 8.94 -4.26
C MET A 36 -7.74 9.36 -4.54
N LEU A 37 -8.15 10.55 -4.08
CA LEU A 37 -9.48 11.12 -4.36
C LEU A 37 -9.65 11.43 -5.85
N TRP A 38 -8.65 12.03 -6.48
CA TRP A 38 -8.67 12.32 -7.91
C TRP A 38 -8.69 11.04 -8.76
N GLY A 39 -7.86 10.05 -8.40
CA GLY A 39 -7.86 8.74 -9.06
C GLY A 39 -9.19 8.01 -8.93
N ALA A 40 -9.77 8.00 -7.73
CA ALA A 40 -11.08 7.40 -7.50
C ALA A 40 -12.20 8.12 -8.26
N TRP A 41 -12.21 9.46 -8.24
CA TRP A 41 -13.20 10.24 -8.98
C TRP A 41 -13.09 10.02 -10.49
N SER A 42 -11.87 10.07 -11.03
CA SER A 42 -11.65 9.90 -12.46
C SER A 42 -12.03 8.48 -12.90
N GLY A 43 -11.63 7.43 -12.18
CA GLY A 43 -11.96 6.05 -12.49
C GLY A 43 -13.46 5.71 -12.37
N LEU A 44 -14.16 6.26 -11.37
CA LEU A 44 -15.58 5.96 -11.13
C LEU A 44 -16.55 6.84 -11.92
N PHE A 45 -16.20 8.08 -12.21
CA PHE A 45 -17.15 9.05 -12.79
C PHE A 45 -16.72 9.62 -14.14
N ALA A 46 -15.42 9.86 -14.37
CA ALA A 46 -14.95 10.51 -15.59
C ALA A 46 -14.73 9.54 -16.76
N VAL A 47 -14.35 8.29 -16.48
CA VAL A 47 -14.17 7.27 -17.52
C VAL A 47 -15.53 6.88 -18.11
N PRO A 48 -15.68 6.84 -19.45
CA PRO A 48 -16.92 6.40 -20.09
C PRO A 48 -17.19 4.91 -19.81
N ALA A 49 -18.45 4.51 -19.93
CA ALA A 49 -18.84 3.10 -19.82
C ALA A 49 -18.11 2.24 -20.88
N ASP A 50 -17.71 1.03 -20.48
CA ASP A 50 -17.14 0.05 -21.40
C ASP A 50 -18.21 -0.54 -22.32
N TYR A 51 -17.82 -0.98 -23.53
CA TYR A 51 -18.76 -1.47 -24.52
C TYR A 51 -19.43 -2.80 -24.12
N GLN A 52 -18.74 -3.68 -23.39
CA GLN A 52 -19.29 -4.97 -22.93
C GLN A 52 -19.80 -4.89 -21.50
N GLN A 53 -19.05 -4.21 -20.64
CA GLN A 53 -19.26 -4.26 -19.19
C GLN A 53 -20.03 -3.05 -18.66
N GLY A 54 -20.33 -2.06 -19.52
CA GLY A 54 -21.02 -0.84 -19.13
C GLY A 54 -20.31 -0.10 -18.00
N ASP A 55 -21.07 0.38 -17.02
CA ASP A 55 -20.53 1.09 -15.85
C ASP A 55 -19.84 0.16 -14.84
N SER A 56 -20.10 -1.16 -14.88
CA SER A 56 -19.45 -2.11 -13.97
C SER A 56 -17.94 -2.15 -14.16
N TYR A 57 -17.44 -1.93 -15.39
CA TYR A 57 -16.01 -1.81 -15.68
C TYR A 57 -15.30 -0.80 -14.78
N ARG A 58 -15.98 0.28 -14.38
CA ARG A 58 -15.38 1.36 -13.58
C ARG A 58 -14.89 0.87 -12.21
N ILE A 59 -15.48 -0.21 -11.69
CA ILE A 59 -15.03 -0.85 -10.43
C ILE A 59 -13.58 -1.34 -10.55
N LEU A 60 -13.11 -1.72 -11.74
CA LEU A 60 -11.75 -2.22 -11.96
C LEU A 60 -10.67 -1.18 -11.65
N PHE A 61 -10.96 0.12 -11.79
CA PHE A 61 -10.03 1.20 -11.42
C PHE A 61 -9.76 1.27 -9.92
N ILE A 62 -10.64 0.68 -9.09
CA ILE A 62 -10.41 0.52 -7.65
C ILE A 62 -9.89 -0.88 -7.35
N HIS A 63 -10.49 -1.91 -7.95
CA HIS A 63 -10.19 -3.31 -7.70
C HIS A 63 -8.74 -3.67 -8.05
N VAL A 64 -8.31 -3.40 -9.29
CA VAL A 64 -7.02 -3.86 -9.81
C VAL A 64 -5.86 -3.22 -9.04
N PRO A 65 -5.82 -1.89 -8.80
CA PRO A 65 -4.76 -1.30 -7.97
C PRO A 65 -4.77 -1.83 -6.53
N SER A 66 -5.95 -2.08 -5.95
CA SER A 66 -6.06 -2.64 -4.60
C SER A 66 -5.48 -4.06 -4.52
N ALA A 67 -5.73 -4.89 -5.54
CA ALA A 67 -5.20 -6.24 -5.62
C ALA A 67 -3.66 -6.23 -5.68
N TRP A 68 -3.10 -5.38 -6.55
CA TRP A 68 -1.66 -5.20 -6.67
C TRP A 68 -1.03 -4.68 -5.37
N MET A 69 -1.66 -3.70 -4.72
CA MET A 69 -1.16 -3.16 -3.44
C MET A 69 -1.22 -4.19 -2.32
N SER A 70 -2.28 -5.00 -2.24
CA SER A 70 -2.37 -6.11 -1.28
C SER A 70 -1.19 -7.09 -1.45
N LEU A 71 -0.99 -7.60 -2.66
CA LEU A 71 0.10 -8.54 -2.95
C LEU A 71 1.47 -7.94 -2.68
N PHE A 72 1.70 -6.69 -3.11
CA PHE A 72 2.96 -6.01 -2.89
C PHE A 72 3.28 -5.83 -1.41
N ILE A 73 2.30 -5.40 -0.61
CA ILE A 73 2.48 -5.18 0.83
C ILE A 73 2.72 -6.51 1.56
N TYR A 74 2.00 -7.58 1.21
CA TYR A 74 2.27 -8.89 1.78
C TYR A 74 3.63 -9.46 1.35
N GLY A 75 4.08 -9.18 0.12
CA GLY A 75 5.44 -9.49 -0.32
C GLY A 75 6.49 -8.77 0.52
N LEU A 76 6.33 -7.46 0.76
CA LEU A 76 7.20 -6.69 1.65
C LEU A 76 7.16 -7.22 3.09
N MET A 77 5.97 -7.55 3.60
CA MET A 77 5.80 -8.14 4.93
C MET A 77 6.61 -9.44 5.06
N ALA A 78 6.55 -10.32 4.06
CA ALA A 78 7.32 -11.55 4.02
C ALA A 78 8.83 -11.29 4.01
N VAL A 79 9.30 -10.33 3.19
CA VAL A 79 10.72 -9.93 3.15
C VAL A 79 11.17 -9.38 4.50
N TYR A 80 10.41 -8.48 5.12
CA TYR A 80 10.76 -7.92 6.43
C TYR A 80 10.73 -8.97 7.55
N ALA A 81 9.73 -9.86 7.55
CA ALA A 81 9.65 -10.96 8.49
C ALA A 81 10.83 -11.93 8.33
N PHE A 82 11.24 -12.23 7.09
CA PHE A 82 12.42 -13.04 6.80
C PHE A 82 13.69 -12.39 7.33
N ILE A 83 13.88 -11.08 7.06
CA ILE A 83 15.06 -10.35 7.54
C ILE A 83 15.08 -10.32 9.08
N ALA A 84 13.94 -10.07 9.70
CA ALA A 84 13.78 -10.10 11.15
C ALA A 84 14.10 -11.49 11.74
N LEU A 85 13.65 -12.57 11.10
CA LEU A 85 13.88 -13.93 11.58
C LEU A 85 15.35 -14.34 11.49
N VAL A 86 16.00 -14.07 10.35
CA VAL A 86 17.38 -14.51 10.06
C VAL A 86 18.41 -13.62 10.72
N TRP A 87 18.32 -12.30 10.52
CA TRP A 87 19.32 -11.33 11.01
C TRP A 87 18.93 -10.65 12.33
N ARG A 88 17.73 -10.92 12.86
CA ARG A 88 17.27 -10.35 14.15
C ARG A 88 17.28 -8.82 14.18
N ILE A 89 17.00 -8.20 13.02
CA ILE A 89 16.89 -6.74 12.90
C ILE A 89 15.52 -6.27 13.42
N LYS A 90 15.50 -5.71 14.63
CA LYS A 90 14.27 -5.23 15.30
C LYS A 90 13.44 -4.23 14.48
N LEU A 91 14.09 -3.42 13.64
CA LEU A 91 13.38 -2.50 12.75
C LEU A 91 12.49 -3.26 11.75
N CYS A 92 12.98 -4.37 11.19
CA CYS A 92 12.23 -5.19 10.25
C CYS A 92 11.02 -5.87 10.91
N GLU A 93 11.10 -6.23 12.19
CA GLU A 93 9.94 -6.72 12.95
C GLU A 93 8.81 -5.66 12.99
N GLN A 94 9.17 -4.41 13.29
CA GLN A 94 8.20 -3.30 13.31
C GLN A 94 7.60 -3.03 11.94
N LEU A 95 8.43 -3.04 10.88
CA LEU A 95 7.95 -2.84 9.51
C LEU A 95 7.02 -3.97 9.06
N ALA A 96 7.33 -5.24 9.39
CA ALA A 96 6.47 -6.37 9.10
C ALA A 96 5.10 -6.24 9.79
N MET A 97 5.08 -5.86 11.08
CA MET A 97 3.83 -5.63 11.81
C MET A 97 3.02 -4.47 11.22
N ALA A 98 3.68 -3.41 10.76
CA ALA A 98 3.02 -2.27 10.12
C ALA A 98 2.39 -2.64 8.76
N CYS A 99 2.97 -3.58 8.01
CA CYS A 99 2.41 -4.06 6.75
C CYS A 99 1.08 -4.80 6.93
N ALA A 100 0.91 -5.57 8.02
CA ALA A 100 -0.25 -6.44 8.22
C ALA A 100 -1.62 -5.73 8.11
N PRO A 101 -1.92 -4.65 8.86
CA PRO A 101 -3.22 -3.97 8.75
C PRO A 101 -3.42 -3.28 7.41
N VAL A 102 -2.35 -2.75 6.79
CA VAL A 102 -2.45 -2.06 5.49
C VAL A 102 -2.74 -3.08 4.38
N GLY A 103 -2.03 -4.21 4.37
CA GLY A 103 -2.28 -5.31 3.43
C GLY A 103 -3.69 -5.88 3.60
N ALA A 104 -4.14 -6.06 4.85
CA ALA A 104 -5.51 -6.51 5.14
C ALA A 104 -6.56 -5.51 4.61
N GLY A 105 -6.33 -4.20 4.75
CA GLY A 105 -7.22 -3.16 4.22
C GLY A 105 -7.37 -3.23 2.70
N PHE A 106 -6.26 -3.29 1.96
CA PHE A 106 -6.29 -3.44 0.50
C PHE A 106 -6.92 -4.77 0.06
N THR A 107 -6.68 -5.85 0.81
CA THR A 107 -7.29 -7.15 0.55
C THR A 107 -8.80 -7.10 0.71
N ALA A 108 -9.29 -6.47 1.78
CA ALA A 108 -10.72 -6.28 2.00
C ALA A 108 -11.37 -5.49 0.85
N ILE A 109 -10.74 -4.37 0.44
CA ILE A 109 -11.21 -3.58 -0.71
C ILE A 109 -11.25 -4.44 -1.99
N THR A 110 -10.20 -5.23 -2.23
CA THR A 110 -10.10 -6.13 -3.39
C THR A 110 -11.23 -7.16 -3.40
N LEU A 111 -11.49 -7.84 -2.28
CA LEU A 111 -12.55 -8.84 -2.17
C LEU A 111 -13.94 -8.22 -2.34
N LEU A 112 -14.19 -7.07 -1.71
CA LEU A 112 -15.45 -6.35 -1.83
C LEU A 112 -15.69 -5.92 -3.27
N THR A 113 -14.74 -5.21 -3.88
CA THR A 113 -14.88 -4.73 -5.26
C THR A 113 -14.92 -5.87 -6.27
N GLY A 114 -14.18 -6.95 -6.04
CA GLY A 114 -14.18 -8.13 -6.91
C GLY A 114 -15.51 -8.87 -6.88
N SER A 115 -16.11 -9.03 -5.70
CA SER A 115 -17.44 -9.64 -5.59
C SER A 115 -18.54 -8.78 -6.22
N LEU A 116 -18.45 -7.46 -6.09
CA LEU A 116 -19.40 -6.51 -6.70
C LEU A 116 -19.29 -6.50 -8.23
N TRP A 117 -18.07 -6.54 -8.78
CA TRP A 117 -17.84 -6.61 -10.22
C TRP A 117 -18.19 -7.99 -10.80
N GLY A 118 -17.95 -9.08 -10.06
CA GLY A 118 -18.22 -10.44 -10.52
C GLY A 118 -19.71 -10.73 -10.74
N LYS A 119 -20.58 -10.27 -9.84
CA LYS A 119 -22.03 -10.54 -9.87
C LYS A 119 -22.75 -10.21 -11.20
N PRO A 120 -22.52 -9.05 -11.85
CA PRO A 120 -23.15 -8.76 -13.15
C PRO A 120 -22.45 -9.45 -14.34
N MET A 121 -21.19 -9.86 -14.17
CA MET A 121 -20.37 -10.38 -15.26
C MET A 121 -20.42 -11.92 -15.39
N TRP A 122 -20.66 -12.63 -14.27
CA TRP A 122 -20.63 -14.09 -14.13
C TRP A 122 -21.95 -14.54 -13.48
#